data_AF-A0A2I4HQ27-F1
#
_entry.id   AF-A0A2I4HQ27-F1
#
_cell.length_a   1.000
_cell.length_b   1.000
_cell.length_c   1.000
_cell.angle_alpha   90.00
_cell.angle_beta   90.00
_cell.angle_gamma   90.00
#
_symmetry.space_group_name_H-M   'P 1'
#
loop_
_entity.id
_entity.type
_entity.pdbx_description
1 polymer ?
#
loop_
_entity_poly.entity_id
_entity_poly.type
_entity_poly.pdbx_seq_one_letter_code
_entity_poly.pdbx_strand_id
1 'polypeptide(L)'
;MSGARLCALLGELGYQGAEGLDPDSFEWPLQYDDARPILDWICSSLRPSNVLSLSELSQYERFLQEGKLLEGEDLDFAYDSISAFSARRDNQEALFGAEEGLKDIRDATLAYKAEALELQRELRHLQSQFDMLSGQASALIQGRRARVSATSIVNGHLTVLDDSLSARNLQMNAVLGRIAATAQELAHYHSGDEDGLYLAYSDFHPYLVGDTSCIKELNQWFAKQLDTGPFRLVAEGKSKCSWVSLDDISNIFVQDLEKSQHQRVSELQRLRSIFGTSERQWVEAQVENAKQQAILVALKSQVSSDEAHIHVDLHSLRRKHSELVGELSNLFHKEERLLSETIPDLCWELAQLQDTYILQGDYDLKVMRQEYYINRQKAFINHLINQLARHQFLKIACQLEKKNMLGAYSLLKVIESELQAYVSATKGRVGRCLALIQAASDVQEQGAVDDKDNFLHGVRDLLSIHSNAQAGFSTYVSAPGIVQQISSLHSDLMTLQSDLESSLPEDRNRCINELCILIQNLQQLLFASSTTAQPILTPRPLMKELDEMEKINAKLSAAVEEVTLEHLKKNEIVKHHSQEVALQRRVFVDFFCNPERLRSQVRELTARVRALQVS
;
A
#
# COMPACT_ATOMS: atom_id res chain seq x y z
N MET A 1 -56.73 10.27 63.03
CA MET A 1 -57.55 9.97 64.22
C MET A 1 -57.74 8.47 64.26
N SER A 2 -57.50 7.82 65.40
CA SER A 2 -57.56 6.35 65.55
C SER A 2 -58.57 5.95 66.63
N GLY A 3 -59.17 4.77 66.47
CA GLY A 3 -60.11 4.17 67.44
C GLY A 3 -59.48 4.05 68.82
N ALA A 4 -58.17 3.78 68.88
CA ALA A 4 -57.39 3.77 70.12
C ALA A 4 -57.46 5.08 70.93
N ARG A 5 -57.46 6.24 70.25
CA ARG A 5 -57.54 7.54 70.94
C ARG A 5 -58.92 7.78 71.56
N LEU A 6 -59.97 7.28 70.91
CA LEU A 6 -61.34 7.36 71.42
C LEU A 6 -61.55 6.41 72.61
N CYS A 7 -61.06 5.16 72.53
CA CYS A 7 -61.10 4.21 73.64
C CYS A 7 -60.32 4.70 74.86
N ALA A 8 -59.13 5.30 74.65
CA ALA A 8 -58.35 5.92 75.71
C ALA A 8 -59.11 7.06 76.40
N LEU A 9 -59.76 7.94 75.62
CA LEU A 9 -60.54 9.04 76.18
C LEU A 9 -61.78 8.54 76.94
N LEU A 10 -62.47 7.50 76.48
CA LEU A 10 -63.58 6.89 77.23
C LEU A 10 -63.12 6.25 78.55
N GLY A 11 -61.89 5.70 78.58
CA GLY A 11 -61.24 5.25 79.81
C GLY A 11 -60.94 6.42 80.75
N GLU A 12 -60.38 7.52 80.23
CA GLU A 12 -60.11 8.75 81.00
C GLU A 12 -61.39 9.41 81.55
N LEU A 13 -62.52 9.25 80.86
CA LEU A 13 -63.84 9.74 81.30
C LEU A 13 -64.55 8.79 82.29
N GLY A 14 -63.95 7.65 82.66
CA GLY A 14 -64.46 6.75 83.70
C GLY A 14 -65.62 5.84 83.25
N TYR A 15 -65.71 5.49 81.96
CA TYR A 15 -66.73 4.56 81.46
C TYR A 15 -66.54 3.14 82.02
N GLN A 16 -67.56 2.58 82.69
CA GLN A 16 -67.46 1.29 83.41
C GLN A 16 -67.13 0.07 82.51
N GLY A 17 -67.30 0.17 81.20
CA GLY A 17 -66.96 -0.89 80.23
C GLY A 17 -65.66 -0.68 79.46
N ALA A 18 -64.83 0.32 79.83
CA ALA A 18 -63.68 0.74 79.03
C ALA A 18 -62.61 -0.35 78.81
N GLU A 19 -62.44 -1.28 79.76
CA GLU A 19 -61.48 -2.38 79.66
C GLU A 19 -61.90 -3.49 78.67
N GLY A 20 -63.17 -3.52 78.26
CA GLY A 20 -63.70 -4.50 77.30
C GLY A 20 -63.80 -4.00 75.85
N LEU A 21 -63.35 -2.77 75.57
CA LEU A 21 -63.43 -2.16 74.25
C LEU A 21 -62.19 -2.47 73.43
N ASP A 22 -62.37 -3.12 72.28
CA ASP A 22 -61.28 -3.39 71.33
C ASP A 22 -61.04 -2.18 70.42
N PRO A 23 -59.85 -1.54 70.44
CA PRO A 23 -59.54 -0.37 69.61
C PRO A 23 -59.79 -0.58 68.12
N ASP A 24 -59.55 -1.79 67.61
CA ASP A 24 -59.68 -2.11 66.19
C ASP A 24 -61.15 -2.15 65.74
N SER A 25 -62.07 -2.46 66.67
CA SER A 25 -63.51 -2.43 66.42
C SER A 25 -64.08 -1.03 66.24
N PHE A 26 -63.33 0.02 66.61
CA PHE A 26 -63.72 1.43 66.49
C PHE A 26 -62.98 2.17 65.37
N GLU A 27 -62.26 1.47 64.49
CA GLU A 27 -61.62 2.07 63.30
C GLU A 27 -62.61 2.27 62.13
N TRP A 28 -63.65 1.44 62.02
CA TRP A 28 -64.62 1.54 60.91
C TRP A 28 -65.45 2.85 60.89
N PRO A 29 -65.88 3.45 62.02
CA PRO A 29 -66.59 4.73 62.00
C PRO A 29 -65.68 5.88 61.52
N LEU A 30 -64.38 5.77 61.77
CA LEU A 30 -63.36 6.73 61.31
C LEU A 30 -63.03 6.57 59.82
N GLN A 31 -63.66 5.63 59.10
CA GLN A 31 -63.55 5.55 57.64
C GLN A 31 -64.62 6.40 56.93
N TYR A 32 -65.70 6.79 57.62
CA TYR A 32 -66.75 7.63 57.05
C TYR A 32 -66.43 9.12 57.22
N ASP A 33 -66.42 9.86 56.10
CA ASP A 33 -66.07 11.29 56.09
C ASP A 33 -67.04 12.17 56.90
N ASP A 34 -68.31 11.76 57.04
CA ASP A 34 -69.32 12.48 57.84
C ASP A 34 -69.13 12.30 59.35
N ALA A 35 -68.64 11.13 59.79
CA ALA A 35 -68.46 10.81 61.20
C ALA A 35 -67.12 11.30 61.75
N ARG A 36 -66.09 11.39 60.89
CA ARG A 36 -64.74 11.87 61.23
C ARG A 36 -64.71 13.21 61.99
N PRO A 37 -65.32 14.31 61.52
CA PRO A 37 -65.25 15.60 62.21
C PRO A 37 -65.96 15.59 63.57
N ILE A 38 -67.04 14.81 63.71
CA ILE A 38 -67.76 14.67 64.99
C ILE A 38 -66.91 13.89 65.99
N LEU A 39 -66.31 12.77 65.58
CA LEU A 39 -65.43 11.98 66.44
C LEU A 39 -64.15 12.73 66.81
N ASP A 40 -63.61 13.53 65.89
CA ASP A 40 -62.47 14.41 66.17
C ASP A 40 -62.83 15.52 67.16
N TRP A 41 -64.03 16.11 67.03
CA TRP A 41 -64.54 17.08 68.00
C TRP A 41 -64.70 16.46 69.39
N ILE A 42 -65.30 15.27 69.50
CA ILE A 42 -65.45 14.54 70.77
C ILE A 42 -64.08 14.30 71.40
N CYS A 43 -63.11 13.82 70.62
CA CYS A 43 -61.78 13.49 71.13
C CYS A 43 -60.92 14.70 71.49
N SER A 44 -61.23 15.89 70.97
CA SER A 44 -60.48 17.13 71.21
C SER A 44 -61.12 18.04 72.26
N SER A 45 -62.45 17.97 72.43
CA SER A 45 -63.23 18.90 73.25
C SER A 45 -63.65 18.31 74.59
N LEU A 46 -63.85 16.99 74.69
CA LEU A 46 -64.17 16.34 75.96
C LEU A 46 -62.91 16.14 76.79
N ARG A 47 -62.97 16.59 78.05
CA ARG A 47 -61.94 16.40 79.06
C ARG A 47 -62.58 15.84 80.33
N PRO A 48 -61.82 15.22 81.23
CA PRO A 48 -62.34 14.76 82.53
C PRO A 48 -63.01 15.87 83.34
N SER A 49 -62.62 17.14 83.15
CA SER A 49 -63.26 18.33 83.75
C SER A 49 -64.70 18.59 83.30
N ASN A 50 -65.15 17.95 82.23
CA ASN A 50 -66.46 18.17 81.63
C ASN A 50 -67.46 17.06 82.03
N VAL A 51 -67.01 16.06 82.80
CA VAL A 51 -67.83 14.93 83.27
C VAL A 51 -67.84 14.97 84.78
N LEU A 52 -69.04 14.92 85.38
CA LEU A 52 -69.19 14.91 86.82
C LEU A 52 -68.57 13.63 87.40
N SER A 53 -67.66 13.79 88.35
CA SER A 53 -67.07 12.65 89.06
C SER A 53 -68.12 11.95 89.94
N LEU A 54 -67.92 10.66 90.24
CA LEU A 54 -68.81 9.92 91.16
C LEU A 54 -68.87 10.56 92.56
N SER A 55 -67.81 11.26 92.98
CA SER A 55 -67.79 12.06 94.20
C SER A 55 -68.65 13.33 94.11
N GLU A 56 -68.67 14.01 92.95
CA GLU A 56 -69.50 15.19 92.74
C GLU A 56 -70.96 14.82 92.53
N LEU A 57 -71.25 13.68 91.87
CA LEU A 57 -72.60 13.13 91.77
C LEU A 57 -73.15 12.73 93.16
N SER A 58 -72.35 12.09 94.00
CA SER A 58 -72.78 11.76 95.36
C SER A 58 -72.89 12.99 96.27
N GLN A 59 -72.09 14.04 96.05
CA GLN A 59 -72.28 15.34 96.69
C GLN A 59 -73.55 16.05 96.20
N TYR A 60 -73.84 16.00 94.90
CA TYR A 60 -75.07 16.53 94.31
C TYR A 60 -76.31 15.78 94.81
N GLU A 61 -76.27 14.44 94.89
CA GLU A 61 -77.33 13.62 95.48
C GLU A 61 -77.51 13.90 96.98
N ARG A 62 -76.42 14.15 97.72
CA ARG A 62 -76.51 14.63 99.11
C ARG A 62 -77.10 16.03 99.21
N PHE A 63 -76.73 16.95 98.33
CA PHE A 63 -77.32 18.31 98.30
C PHE A 63 -78.81 18.29 97.93
N LEU A 64 -79.23 17.37 97.05
CA LEU A 64 -80.63 17.08 96.76
C LEU A 64 -81.38 16.52 97.98
N GLN A 65 -80.75 15.61 98.74
CA GLN A 65 -81.34 15.07 99.97
C GLN A 65 -81.37 16.09 101.13
N GLU A 66 -80.40 17.01 101.18
CA GLU A 66 -80.29 18.07 102.19
C GLU A 66 -81.11 19.34 101.87
N GLY A 67 -81.68 19.45 100.67
CA GLY A 67 -82.51 20.60 100.24
C GLY A 67 -81.73 21.91 100.12
N LYS A 68 -80.40 21.86 99.92
CA LYS A 68 -79.52 23.05 99.85
C LYS A 68 -79.09 23.38 98.41
N LEU A 69 -79.91 23.01 97.45
CA LEU A 69 -79.64 23.26 96.04
C LEU A 69 -80.22 24.63 95.65
N LEU A 70 -79.38 25.52 95.11
CA LEU A 70 -79.83 26.79 94.56
C LEU A 70 -80.34 26.54 93.14
N GLU A 71 -81.65 26.61 92.94
CA GLU A 71 -82.30 26.42 91.64
C GLU A 71 -83.14 27.66 91.27
N GLY A 72 -83.07 28.08 90.01
CA GLY A 72 -83.90 29.16 89.47
C GLY A 72 -83.53 30.55 90.02
N GLU A 73 -84.54 31.30 90.45
CA GLU A 73 -84.45 32.74 90.79
C GLU A 73 -83.42 33.03 91.91
N ASP A 74 -83.18 32.09 92.82
CA ASP A 74 -82.18 32.23 93.89
C ASP A 74 -80.73 32.16 93.37
N LEU A 75 -80.50 31.43 92.26
CA LEU A 75 -79.20 31.37 91.58
C LEU A 75 -78.97 32.66 90.77
N ASP A 76 -80.01 33.15 90.10
CA ASP A 76 -79.97 34.43 89.37
C ASP A 76 -79.74 35.61 90.33
N PHE A 77 -80.33 35.57 91.53
CA PHE A 77 -80.07 36.57 92.57
C PHE A 77 -78.64 36.50 93.12
N ALA A 78 -78.08 35.30 93.30
CA ALA A 78 -76.67 35.12 93.65
C ALA A 78 -75.73 35.61 92.52
N TYR A 79 -76.13 35.44 91.26
CA TYR A 79 -75.40 35.93 90.09
C TYR A 79 -75.41 37.46 89.99
N ASP A 80 -76.57 38.08 90.23
CA ASP A 80 -76.76 39.54 90.20
C ASP A 80 -76.14 40.26 91.40
N SER A 81 -75.94 39.58 92.53
CA SER A 81 -75.31 40.14 93.74
C SER A 81 -73.77 40.13 93.68
N ILE A 82 -73.17 39.48 92.68
CA ILE A 82 -71.72 39.56 92.40
C ILE A 82 -71.43 40.79 91.53
N SER A 83 -70.92 41.85 92.16
CA SER A 83 -70.71 43.20 91.58
C SER A 83 -69.77 43.30 90.37
N ALA A 84 -69.16 42.19 89.93
CA ALA A 84 -68.31 42.14 88.74
C ALA A 84 -69.10 41.88 87.43
N PHE A 85 -70.37 41.45 87.49
CA PHE A 85 -71.09 40.92 86.32
C PHE A 85 -72.47 41.52 86.03
N SER A 86 -72.93 42.56 86.74
CA SER A 86 -74.23 43.19 86.45
C SER A 86 -74.19 44.01 85.14
N ALA A 87 -75.04 43.65 84.17
CA ALA A 87 -75.11 44.24 82.83
C ALA A 87 -75.82 45.61 82.74
N ARG A 88 -76.27 46.20 83.86
CA ARG A 88 -76.86 47.55 83.88
C ARG A 88 -75.86 48.58 84.40
N ARG A 89 -75.17 49.25 83.47
CA ARG A 89 -74.54 50.54 83.72
C ARG A 89 -75.24 51.62 82.88
N ASP A 90 -76.09 52.40 83.53
CA ASP A 90 -76.30 53.80 83.14
C ASP A 90 -75.17 54.60 83.80
N ASN A 91 -74.08 54.80 83.05
CA ASN A 91 -72.93 55.57 83.51
C ASN A 91 -73.14 57.06 83.21
N GLN A 92 -73.87 57.77 84.06
CA GLN A 92 -73.58 59.17 84.30
C GLN A 92 -73.63 59.42 85.81
N GLU A 93 -72.53 60.01 86.30
CA GLU A 93 -72.38 60.59 87.64
C GLU A 93 -72.16 59.63 88.82
N ALA A 94 -70.90 59.21 88.99
CA ALA A 94 -70.22 59.38 90.28
C ALA A 94 -68.76 58.89 90.25
N LEU A 95 -67.84 59.86 90.33
CA LEU A 95 -66.51 59.75 90.96
C LEU A 95 -65.46 58.82 90.32
N PHE A 96 -64.56 59.37 89.50
CA PHE A 96 -63.23 59.87 89.90
C PHE A 96 -62.38 60.19 88.66
N GLY A 97 -61.63 61.30 88.71
CA GLY A 97 -61.02 61.96 87.56
C GLY A 97 -59.77 61.30 86.97
N ALA A 98 -59.71 61.32 85.64
CA ALA A 98 -58.55 61.53 84.76
C ALA A 98 -58.99 61.18 83.31
N GLU A 99 -59.75 62.08 82.67
CA GLU A 99 -60.22 61.89 81.28
C GLU A 99 -59.11 61.93 80.22
N GLU A 100 -57.88 62.28 80.57
CA GLU A 100 -56.76 62.33 79.61
C GLU A 100 -56.22 60.92 79.30
N GLY A 101 -56.02 60.06 80.32
CA GLY A 101 -55.46 58.72 80.09
C GLY A 101 -56.34 57.78 79.24
N LEU A 102 -57.67 57.89 79.33
CA LEU A 102 -58.58 56.99 78.60
C LEU A 102 -58.76 57.40 77.14
N LYS A 103 -58.62 58.69 76.82
CA LYS A 103 -58.55 59.20 75.43
C LYS A 103 -57.19 58.88 74.82
N ASP A 104 -56.10 59.10 75.54
CA ASP A 104 -54.75 58.77 75.07
C ASP A 104 -54.57 57.26 74.82
N ILE A 105 -55.13 56.40 75.68
CA ILE A 105 -55.13 54.94 75.46
C ILE A 105 -56.01 54.55 74.27
N ARG A 106 -57.15 55.22 74.05
CA ARG A 106 -58.00 54.98 72.86
C ARG A 106 -57.32 55.42 71.57
N ASP A 107 -56.67 56.57 71.58
CA ASP A 107 -55.96 57.10 70.43
C ASP A 107 -54.70 56.27 70.13
N ALA A 108 -53.96 55.85 71.17
CA ALA A 108 -52.84 54.92 71.03
C ALA A 108 -53.29 53.54 70.53
N THR A 109 -54.41 53.00 71.01
CA THR A 109 -54.93 51.72 70.50
C THR A 109 -55.46 51.81 69.07
N LEU A 110 -56.01 52.96 68.64
CA LEU A 110 -56.35 53.20 67.24
C LEU A 110 -55.10 53.34 66.37
N ALA A 111 -54.05 54.01 66.85
CA ALA A 111 -52.76 54.11 66.18
C ALA A 111 -52.10 52.73 66.02
N TYR A 112 -52.05 51.91 67.08
CA TYR A 112 -51.53 50.54 67.01
C TYR A 112 -52.35 49.64 66.08
N LYS A 113 -53.67 49.83 66.01
CA LYS A 113 -54.51 49.12 65.03
C LYS A 113 -54.23 49.57 63.60
N ALA A 114 -53.97 50.85 63.37
CA ALA A 114 -53.59 51.38 62.06
C ALA A 114 -52.22 50.83 61.62
N GLU A 115 -51.21 50.86 62.50
CA GLU A 115 -49.89 50.25 62.25
C GLU A 115 -50.00 48.74 62.00
N ALA A 116 -50.80 48.03 62.80
CA ALA A 116 -51.01 46.60 62.59
C ALA A 116 -51.65 46.29 61.23
N LEU A 117 -52.60 47.13 60.77
CA LEU A 117 -53.21 47.00 59.46
C LEU A 117 -52.23 47.34 58.32
N GLU A 118 -51.34 48.32 58.50
CA GLU A 118 -50.27 48.63 57.53
C GLU A 118 -49.27 47.48 57.43
N LEU A 119 -48.75 46.99 58.57
CA LEU A 119 -47.86 45.83 58.61
C LEU A 119 -48.50 44.58 58.00
N GLN A 120 -49.82 44.39 58.17
CA GLN A 120 -50.53 43.28 57.55
C GLN A 120 -50.67 43.44 56.03
N ARG A 121 -50.76 44.67 55.52
CA ARG A 121 -50.71 44.94 54.06
C ARG A 121 -49.31 44.71 53.51
N GLU A 122 -48.27 45.16 54.21
CA GLU A 122 -46.87 44.92 53.83
C GLU A 122 -46.54 43.43 53.80
N LEU A 123 -46.97 42.66 54.82
CA LEU A 123 -46.80 41.21 54.84
C LEU A 123 -47.50 40.51 53.66
N ARG A 124 -48.74 40.91 53.33
CA ARG A 124 -49.46 40.35 52.18
C ARG A 124 -48.76 40.69 50.86
N HIS A 125 -48.24 41.91 50.73
CA HIS A 125 -47.45 42.31 49.58
C HIS A 125 -46.18 41.47 49.46
N LEU A 126 -45.42 41.31 50.56
CA LEU A 126 -44.21 40.48 50.59
C LEU A 126 -44.50 39.01 50.27
N GLN A 127 -45.60 38.45 50.80
CA GLN A 127 -46.04 37.09 50.49
C GLN A 127 -46.36 36.93 49.01
N SER A 128 -47.09 37.88 48.41
CA SER A 128 -47.39 37.84 46.97
C SER A 128 -46.13 37.94 46.10
N GLN A 129 -45.13 38.72 46.52
CA GLN A 129 -43.83 38.80 45.86
C GLN A 129 -43.06 37.48 46.00
N PHE A 130 -43.06 36.87 47.18
CA PHE A 130 -42.43 35.59 47.43
C PHE A 130 -43.07 34.47 46.60
N ASP A 131 -44.40 34.42 46.52
CA ASP A 131 -45.13 33.44 45.72
C ASP A 131 -44.85 33.60 44.22
N MET A 132 -44.77 34.85 43.73
CA MET A 132 -44.34 35.16 42.36
C MET A 132 -42.92 34.66 42.08
N LEU A 133 -41.96 34.95 42.97
CA LEU A 133 -40.57 34.51 42.84
C LEU A 133 -40.45 32.98 42.94
N SER A 134 -41.22 32.34 43.82
CA SER A 134 -41.29 30.89 43.95
C SER A 134 -41.87 30.23 42.69
N GLY A 135 -42.91 30.82 42.10
CA GLY A 135 -43.47 30.42 40.81
C GLY A 135 -42.44 30.50 39.69
N GLN A 136 -41.71 31.62 39.58
CA GLN A 136 -40.64 31.79 38.59
C GLN A 136 -39.48 30.80 38.81
N ALA A 137 -39.06 30.57 40.06
CA ALA A 137 -38.02 29.62 40.41
C ALA A 137 -38.43 28.17 40.04
N SER A 138 -39.67 27.77 40.34
CA SER A 138 -40.19 26.46 39.99
C SER A 138 -40.28 26.24 38.48
N ALA A 139 -40.71 27.26 37.72
CA ALA A 139 -40.75 27.23 36.26
C ALA A 139 -39.33 27.11 35.66
N LEU A 140 -38.34 27.82 36.21
CA LEU A 140 -36.94 27.69 35.80
C LEU A 140 -36.37 26.30 36.12
N ILE A 141 -36.67 25.74 37.28
CA ILE A 141 -36.23 24.39 37.67
C ILE A 141 -36.86 23.33 36.76
N GLN A 142 -38.15 23.45 36.47
CA GLN A 142 -38.86 22.53 35.57
C GLN A 142 -38.33 22.65 34.14
N GLY A 143 -38.12 23.87 33.64
CA GLY A 143 -37.48 24.12 32.34
C GLY A 143 -36.03 23.62 32.27
N ARG A 144 -35.27 23.66 33.37
CA ARG A 144 -33.94 23.04 33.45
C ARG A 144 -34.03 21.51 33.40
N ARG A 145 -34.93 20.89 34.17
CA ARG A 145 -35.12 19.43 34.16
C ARG A 145 -35.56 18.92 32.79
N ALA A 146 -36.50 19.60 32.13
CA ALA A 146 -36.94 19.26 30.78
C ALA A 146 -35.77 19.33 29.78
N ARG A 147 -34.98 20.42 29.80
CA ARG A 147 -33.77 20.54 28.96
C ARG A 147 -32.77 19.43 29.22
N VAL A 148 -32.45 19.14 30.48
CA VAL A 148 -31.51 18.07 30.85
C VAL A 148 -32.01 16.70 30.38
N SER A 149 -33.31 16.41 30.50
CA SER A 149 -33.89 15.15 30.00
C SER A 149 -33.87 15.05 28.46
N ALA A 150 -34.10 16.15 27.75
CA ALA A 150 -33.99 16.18 26.29
C ALA A 150 -32.53 15.98 25.86
N THR A 151 -31.58 16.63 26.54
CA THR A 151 -30.15 16.45 26.28
C THR A 151 -29.69 15.03 26.59
N SER A 152 -30.18 14.37 27.65
CA SER A 152 -29.80 13.00 27.97
C SER A 152 -30.30 11.99 26.94
N ILE A 153 -31.51 12.18 26.40
CA ILE A 153 -32.06 11.36 25.31
C ILE A 153 -31.20 11.53 24.04
N VAL A 154 -30.90 12.77 23.66
CA VAL A 154 -30.04 13.07 22.49
C VAL A 154 -28.64 12.49 22.68
N ASN A 155 -28.05 12.63 23.87
CA ASN A 155 -26.75 12.03 24.18
C ASN A 155 -26.80 10.50 24.08
N GLY A 156 -27.86 9.85 24.56
CA GLY A 156 -28.03 8.40 24.40
C GLY A 156 -28.12 7.96 22.94
N HIS A 157 -28.77 8.74 22.07
CA HIS A 157 -28.77 8.48 20.63
C HIS A 157 -27.40 8.69 19.99
N LEU A 158 -26.66 9.73 20.41
CA LEU A 158 -25.31 10.00 19.94
C LEU A 158 -24.34 8.87 20.31
N THR A 159 -24.40 8.34 21.53
CA THR A 159 -23.53 7.22 21.95
C THR A 159 -23.80 5.96 21.14
N VAL A 160 -25.08 5.61 20.91
CA VAL A 160 -25.43 4.44 20.08
C VAL A 160 -24.94 4.61 18.64
N LEU A 161 -25.05 5.82 18.08
CA LEU A 161 -24.52 6.12 16.75
C LEU A 161 -22.99 6.02 16.72
N ASP A 162 -22.30 6.55 17.74
CA ASP A 162 -20.84 6.49 17.85
C ASP A 162 -20.34 5.04 17.96
N ASP A 163 -20.99 4.22 18.78
CA ASP A 163 -20.73 2.77 18.88
C ASP A 163 -20.92 2.06 17.52
N SER A 164 -21.98 2.41 16.79
CA SER A 164 -22.24 1.83 15.47
C SER A 164 -21.19 2.25 14.42
N LEU A 165 -20.73 3.51 14.47
CA LEU A 165 -19.72 4.04 13.57
C LEU A 165 -18.33 3.48 13.90
N SER A 166 -17.99 3.35 15.18
CA SER A 166 -16.73 2.76 15.63
C SER A 166 -16.64 1.27 15.24
N ALA A 167 -17.72 0.50 15.42
CA ALA A 167 -17.80 -0.88 14.96
C ALA A 167 -17.60 -1.01 13.44
N ARG A 168 -18.25 -0.13 12.65
CA ARG A 168 -18.10 -0.12 11.19
C ARG A 168 -16.68 0.30 10.76
N ASN A 169 -16.07 1.25 11.46
CA ASN A 169 -14.69 1.67 11.22
C ASN A 169 -13.70 0.53 11.50
N LEU A 170 -13.89 -0.24 12.58
CA LEU A 170 -13.08 -1.43 12.86
C LEU A 170 -13.17 -2.47 11.74
N GLN A 171 -14.39 -2.75 11.26
CA GLN A 171 -14.59 -3.66 10.12
C GLN A 171 -13.91 -3.15 8.84
N MET A 172 -14.02 -1.86 8.55
CA MET A 172 -13.36 -1.24 7.39
C MET A 172 -11.83 -1.37 7.50
N ASN A 173 -11.27 -1.04 8.67
CA ASN A 173 -9.83 -1.16 8.92
C ASN A 173 -9.34 -2.61 8.76
N ALA A 174 -10.13 -3.59 9.20
CA ALA A 174 -9.81 -5.00 8.99
C ALA A 174 -9.81 -5.39 7.50
N VAL A 175 -10.76 -4.89 6.70
CA VAL A 175 -10.78 -5.10 5.24
C VAL A 175 -9.56 -4.45 4.57
N LEU A 176 -9.27 -3.19 4.89
CA LEU A 176 -8.11 -2.47 4.37
C LEU A 176 -6.79 -3.15 4.77
N GLY A 177 -6.69 -3.66 6.00
CA GLY A 177 -5.53 -4.43 6.46
C GLY A 177 -5.33 -5.72 5.67
N ARG A 178 -6.41 -6.45 5.35
CA ARG A 178 -6.33 -7.63 4.47
C ARG A 178 -5.88 -7.27 3.06
N ILE A 179 -6.44 -6.20 2.48
CA ILE A 179 -6.02 -5.72 1.15
C ILE A 179 -4.54 -5.37 1.17
N ALA A 180 -4.07 -4.65 2.18
CA ALA A 180 -2.65 -4.29 2.32
C ALA A 180 -1.74 -5.52 2.45
N ALA A 181 -2.10 -6.51 3.26
CA ALA A 181 -1.34 -7.76 3.39
C ALA A 181 -1.27 -8.53 2.05
N THR A 182 -2.41 -8.70 1.37
CA THR A 182 -2.43 -9.38 0.06
C THR A 182 -1.67 -8.62 -1.02
N ALA A 183 -1.67 -7.28 -0.97
CA ALA A 183 -0.88 -6.46 -1.88
C ALA A 183 0.62 -6.56 -1.61
N GLN A 184 1.02 -6.68 -0.33
CA GLN A 184 2.41 -6.93 0.05
C GLN A 184 2.88 -8.31 -0.38
N GLU A 185 2.07 -9.36 -0.20
CA GLU A 185 2.35 -10.71 -0.70
C GLU A 185 2.49 -10.71 -2.23
N LEU A 186 1.57 -10.03 -2.93
CA LEU A 186 1.65 -9.89 -4.39
C LEU A 186 2.92 -9.13 -4.82
N ALA A 187 3.26 -8.05 -4.13
CA ALA A 187 4.49 -7.30 -4.41
C ALA A 187 5.74 -8.15 -4.16
N HIS A 188 5.74 -9.00 -3.13
CA HIS A 188 6.82 -9.95 -2.86
C HIS A 188 6.96 -10.98 -3.98
N TYR A 189 5.86 -11.56 -4.48
CA TYR A 189 5.90 -12.45 -5.64
C TYR A 189 6.41 -11.79 -6.92
N HIS A 190 6.38 -10.46 -7.00
CA HIS A 190 6.90 -9.67 -8.11
C HIS A 190 8.24 -8.97 -7.82
N SER A 191 8.86 -9.18 -6.65
CA SER A 191 10.16 -8.57 -6.31
C SER A 191 11.32 -9.20 -7.06
N GLY A 192 11.14 -10.43 -7.58
CA GLY A 192 12.17 -11.18 -8.28
C GLY A 192 13.19 -11.86 -7.36
N ASP A 193 12.97 -11.84 -6.05
CA ASP A 193 13.86 -12.49 -5.07
C ASP A 193 13.61 -14.00 -4.95
N GLU A 194 12.40 -14.45 -5.30
CA GLU A 194 11.99 -15.86 -5.29
C GLU A 194 12.08 -16.44 -6.73
N ASP A 195 13.07 -17.32 -6.95
CA ASP A 195 13.23 -18.04 -8.20
C ASP A 195 12.09 -19.05 -8.43
N GLY A 196 11.42 -18.97 -9.59
CA GLY A 196 10.56 -20.06 -10.09
C GLY A 196 9.05 -19.89 -9.98
N LEU A 197 8.54 -18.75 -9.50
CA LEU A 197 7.08 -18.49 -9.48
C LEU A 197 6.52 -18.11 -10.85
N TYR A 198 7.29 -17.33 -11.61
CA TYR A 198 6.89 -16.80 -12.91
C TYR A 198 7.95 -17.14 -13.95
N LEU A 199 7.51 -17.60 -15.11
CA LEU A 199 8.37 -17.91 -16.23
C LEU A 199 9.08 -16.63 -16.74
N ALA A 200 8.45 -15.46 -16.55
CA ALA A 200 9.04 -14.16 -16.91
C ALA A 200 10.28 -13.78 -16.09
N TYR A 201 10.42 -14.29 -14.86
CA TYR A 201 11.58 -14.03 -13.99
C TYR A 201 12.62 -15.16 -14.06
N SER A 202 12.33 -16.25 -14.78
CA SER A 202 13.23 -17.40 -14.92
C SER A 202 14.33 -17.12 -15.95
N ASP A 203 15.54 -17.63 -15.70
CA ASP A 203 16.63 -17.58 -16.68
C ASP A 203 16.45 -18.65 -17.77
N PHE A 204 16.27 -18.22 -19.03
CA PHE A 204 16.18 -19.13 -20.18
C PHE A 204 17.55 -19.50 -20.77
N HIS A 205 18.66 -18.98 -20.25
CA HIS A 205 19.99 -19.31 -20.75
C HIS A 205 20.27 -20.83 -20.78
N PRO A 206 19.94 -21.62 -19.73
CA PRO A 206 20.13 -23.08 -19.77
C PRO A 206 19.32 -23.76 -20.87
N TYR A 207 18.08 -23.31 -21.10
CA TYR A 207 17.23 -23.82 -22.18
C TYR A 207 17.84 -23.52 -23.56
N LEU A 208 18.30 -22.29 -23.79
CA LEU A 208 18.92 -21.88 -25.06
C LEU A 208 20.23 -22.62 -25.32
N VAL A 209 21.06 -22.84 -24.29
CA VAL A 209 22.29 -23.63 -24.39
C VAL A 209 21.98 -25.10 -24.71
N GLY A 210 20.95 -25.68 -24.08
CA GLY A 210 20.49 -27.03 -24.37
C GLY A 210 19.94 -27.17 -25.80
N ASP A 211 19.13 -26.23 -26.24
CA ASP A 211 18.51 -26.22 -27.58
C ASP A 211 19.56 -26.06 -28.68
N THR A 212 20.50 -25.13 -28.52
CA THR A 212 21.62 -24.96 -29.47
C THR A 212 22.54 -26.18 -29.53
N SER A 213 22.77 -26.86 -28.40
CA SER A 213 23.54 -28.11 -28.36
C SER A 213 22.79 -29.25 -29.07
N CYS A 214 21.48 -29.38 -28.83
CA CYS A 214 20.63 -30.36 -29.50
C CYS A 214 20.61 -30.16 -31.02
N ILE A 215 20.50 -28.91 -31.51
CA ILE A 215 20.59 -28.59 -32.94
C ILE A 215 21.94 -29.03 -33.52
N LYS A 216 23.04 -28.75 -32.82
CA LYS A 216 24.38 -29.16 -33.26
C LYS A 216 24.50 -30.67 -33.38
N GLU A 217 24.02 -31.41 -32.39
CA GLU A 217 24.01 -32.88 -32.41
C GLU A 217 23.10 -33.44 -33.51
N LEU A 218 21.91 -32.87 -33.70
CA LEU A 218 20.99 -33.25 -34.77
C LEU A 218 21.60 -33.00 -36.15
N ASN A 219 22.27 -31.88 -36.35
CA ASN A 219 22.97 -31.58 -37.60
C ASN A 219 24.15 -32.52 -37.84
N GLN A 220 24.92 -32.87 -36.79
CA GLN A 220 25.99 -33.86 -36.90
C GLN A 220 25.43 -35.26 -37.20
N TRP A 221 24.32 -35.64 -36.57
CA TRP A 221 23.64 -36.90 -36.84
C TRP A 221 23.10 -36.94 -38.27
N PHE A 222 22.49 -35.85 -38.74
CA PHE A 222 22.01 -35.69 -40.11
C PHE A 222 23.18 -35.88 -41.09
N ALA A 223 24.29 -35.17 -40.88
CA ALA A 223 25.46 -35.29 -41.74
C ALA A 223 26.03 -36.72 -41.75
N LYS A 224 26.15 -37.37 -40.58
CA LYS A 224 26.65 -38.75 -40.47
C LYS A 224 25.75 -39.79 -41.14
N GLN A 225 24.44 -39.66 -41.01
CA GLN A 225 23.47 -40.69 -41.43
C GLN A 225 22.87 -40.45 -42.81
N LEU A 226 22.85 -39.20 -43.28
CA LEU A 226 22.17 -38.79 -44.51
C LEU A 226 23.10 -38.11 -45.54
N ASP A 227 24.16 -37.41 -45.11
CA ASP A 227 25.15 -36.83 -46.07
C ASP A 227 26.27 -37.82 -46.45
N THR A 228 26.68 -38.71 -45.55
CA THR A 228 27.62 -39.80 -45.88
C THR A 228 26.88 -41.06 -46.37
N GLY A 229 26.47 -41.04 -47.64
CA GLY A 229 25.89 -42.18 -48.36
C GLY A 229 25.53 -41.81 -49.81
N PRO A 230 25.20 -42.77 -50.68
CA PRO A 230 24.94 -42.56 -52.13
C PRO A 230 23.67 -41.73 -52.44
N PHE A 231 23.10 -41.04 -51.45
CA PHE A 231 21.74 -40.51 -51.48
C PHE A 231 21.64 -38.98 -51.36
N ARG A 232 22.76 -38.26 -51.56
CA ARG A 232 22.80 -36.78 -51.65
C ARG A 232 21.87 -36.21 -52.74
N LEU A 233 21.45 -37.05 -53.68
CA LEU A 233 20.58 -36.70 -54.82
C LEU A 233 19.12 -36.39 -54.46
N VAL A 234 18.63 -36.73 -53.26
CA VAL A 234 17.21 -36.47 -52.91
C VAL A 234 17.00 -35.02 -52.42
N ALA A 235 18.05 -34.33 -51.96
CA ALA A 235 17.92 -32.99 -51.39
C ALA A 235 18.06 -31.84 -52.41
N GLU A 236 18.70 -32.07 -53.56
CA GLU A 236 18.83 -31.05 -54.61
C GLU A 236 17.62 -31.06 -55.54
N GLY A 237 16.53 -30.43 -55.08
CA GLY A 237 15.34 -30.10 -55.85
C GLY A 237 15.60 -29.06 -56.94
N LYS A 238 16.46 -29.36 -57.91
CA LYS A 238 16.59 -28.59 -59.16
C LYS A 238 16.20 -29.47 -60.35
N SER A 239 14.93 -29.34 -60.73
CA SER A 239 14.45 -29.40 -62.11
C SER A 239 15.13 -30.43 -63.04
N LYS A 240 14.85 -31.71 -62.80
CA LYS A 240 14.72 -32.82 -63.77
C LYS A 240 14.65 -34.12 -62.98
N CYS A 241 13.45 -34.52 -62.57
CA CYS A 241 13.22 -35.83 -61.97
C CYS A 241 13.46 -36.92 -63.02
N SER A 242 14.68 -37.43 -63.11
CA SER A 242 14.95 -38.77 -63.63
C SER A 242 14.66 -39.74 -62.48
N TRP A 243 13.52 -40.42 -62.52
CA TRP A 243 13.07 -41.38 -61.51
C TRP A 243 13.89 -42.70 -61.47
N VAL A 244 15.11 -42.74 -61.99
CA VAL A 244 15.91 -43.99 -62.10
C VAL A 244 17.40 -43.71 -61.92
N SER A 245 17.83 -43.40 -60.69
CA SER A 245 19.26 -43.47 -60.33
C SER A 245 19.40 -43.96 -58.90
N LEU A 246 19.27 -45.27 -58.71
CA LEU A 246 19.85 -45.98 -57.58
C LEU A 246 21.26 -46.43 -58.00
N ASP A 247 22.26 -45.62 -57.69
CA ASP A 247 23.65 -46.07 -57.69
C ASP A 247 23.87 -46.94 -56.44
N ASP A 248 23.95 -48.25 -56.66
CA ASP A 248 24.40 -49.23 -55.67
C ASP A 248 25.93 -49.24 -55.60
N ILE A 249 26.48 -49.05 -54.39
CA ILE A 249 27.91 -49.03 -54.05
C ILE A 249 28.60 -50.42 -54.19
N SER A 250 28.07 -51.37 -54.96
CA SER A 250 28.90 -52.53 -55.34
C SER A 250 29.81 -52.24 -56.55
N ASN A 251 29.56 -51.18 -57.32
CA ASN A 251 30.29 -50.88 -58.56
C ASN A 251 30.84 -49.45 -58.59
N ILE A 252 31.94 -49.18 -57.87
CA ILE A 252 32.70 -47.90 -58.02
C ILE A 252 33.70 -47.95 -59.19
N PHE A 253 33.73 -49.02 -59.99
CA PHE A 253 34.41 -48.98 -61.29
C PHE A 253 33.40 -49.20 -62.42
N VAL A 254 33.48 -48.31 -63.41
CA VAL A 254 32.78 -48.31 -64.70
C VAL A 254 31.46 -47.53 -64.71
N GLN A 255 31.63 -46.21 -64.85
CA GLN A 255 30.87 -45.34 -65.74
C GLN A 255 30.36 -46.13 -66.97
N ASP A 256 29.07 -46.51 -66.98
CA ASP A 256 28.20 -46.77 -68.15
C ASP A 256 26.91 -47.51 -67.73
N LEU A 257 25.81 -46.75 -67.60
CA LEU A 257 24.50 -47.25 -67.15
C LEU A 257 23.92 -48.33 -68.09
N GLU A 258 24.20 -48.24 -69.39
CA GLU A 258 23.75 -49.21 -70.41
C GLU A 258 24.49 -50.56 -70.28
N LYS A 259 25.78 -50.54 -69.93
CA LYS A 259 26.56 -51.77 -69.73
C LYS A 259 26.10 -52.56 -68.52
N SER A 260 25.66 -51.91 -67.45
CA SER A 260 25.17 -52.60 -66.24
C SER A 260 23.80 -53.27 -66.45
N GLN A 261 22.90 -52.67 -67.23
CA GLN A 261 21.64 -53.32 -67.61
C GLN A 261 21.89 -54.51 -68.52
N HIS A 262 22.76 -54.36 -69.52
CA HIS A 262 23.16 -55.47 -70.37
C HIS A 262 23.84 -56.61 -69.58
N GLN A 263 24.67 -56.28 -68.59
CA GLN A 263 25.28 -57.27 -67.69
C GLN A 263 24.23 -58.01 -66.86
N ARG A 264 23.24 -57.32 -66.28
CA ARG A 264 22.17 -57.95 -65.50
C ARG A 264 21.28 -58.83 -66.38
N VAL A 265 20.94 -58.38 -67.59
CA VAL A 265 20.19 -59.19 -68.56
C VAL A 265 21.01 -60.39 -69.01
N SER A 266 22.32 -60.25 -69.22
CA SER A 266 23.20 -61.38 -69.57
C SER A 266 23.39 -62.38 -68.42
N GLU A 267 23.45 -61.91 -67.18
CA GLU A 267 23.52 -62.77 -66.00
C GLU A 267 22.19 -63.49 -65.76
N LEU A 268 21.04 -62.84 -65.97
CA LEU A 268 19.73 -63.51 -65.94
C LEU A 268 19.63 -64.58 -67.04
N GLN A 269 20.06 -64.28 -68.27
CA GLN A 269 20.12 -65.27 -69.35
C GLN A 269 21.06 -66.43 -69.03
N ARG A 270 22.19 -66.15 -68.38
CA ARG A 270 23.11 -67.19 -67.90
C ARG A 270 22.44 -68.05 -66.81
N LEU A 271 21.81 -67.45 -65.80
CA LEU A 271 21.12 -68.18 -64.74
C LEU A 271 19.98 -69.04 -65.31
N ARG A 272 19.22 -68.52 -66.28
CA ARG A 272 18.15 -69.25 -66.98
C ARG A 272 18.67 -70.47 -67.75
N SER A 273 19.81 -70.34 -68.44
CA SER A 273 20.40 -71.47 -69.17
C SER A 273 20.98 -72.54 -68.23
N ILE A 274 21.55 -72.14 -67.09
CA ILE A 274 22.06 -73.05 -66.07
C ILE A 274 20.89 -73.75 -65.35
N PHE A 275 19.82 -73.03 -65.03
CA PHE A 275 18.66 -73.61 -64.36
C PHE A 275 17.95 -74.65 -65.24
N GLY A 276 17.67 -74.33 -66.50
CA GLY A 276 17.01 -75.29 -67.40
C GLY A 276 17.83 -76.57 -67.62
N THR A 277 19.16 -76.46 -67.64
CA THR A 277 20.04 -77.64 -67.79
C THR A 277 20.17 -78.43 -66.49
N SER A 278 20.27 -77.77 -65.34
CA SER A 278 20.35 -78.44 -64.04
C SER A 278 19.04 -79.14 -63.63
N GLU A 279 17.88 -78.51 -63.86
CA GLU A 279 16.58 -79.14 -63.63
C GLU A 279 16.36 -80.35 -64.53
N ARG A 280 16.76 -80.26 -65.81
CA ARG A 280 16.71 -81.41 -66.73
C ARG A 280 17.59 -82.56 -66.23
N GLN A 281 18.83 -82.28 -65.84
CA GLN A 281 19.74 -83.30 -65.30
C GLN A 281 19.19 -83.92 -64.01
N TRP A 282 18.53 -83.12 -63.18
CA TRP A 282 17.89 -83.61 -61.96
C TRP A 282 16.71 -84.54 -62.27
N VAL A 283 15.83 -84.17 -63.22
CA VAL A 283 14.72 -85.02 -63.67
C VAL A 283 15.23 -86.30 -64.34
N GLU A 284 16.23 -86.21 -65.22
CA GLU A 284 16.84 -87.39 -65.87
C GLU A 284 17.44 -88.34 -64.83
N ALA A 285 18.17 -87.83 -63.83
CA ALA A 285 18.70 -88.63 -62.73
C ALA A 285 17.58 -89.28 -61.88
N GLN A 286 16.47 -88.56 -61.67
CA GLN A 286 15.32 -89.10 -60.95
C GLN A 286 14.61 -90.21 -61.75
N VAL A 287 14.47 -90.05 -63.06
CA VAL A 287 13.90 -91.04 -63.97
C VAL A 287 14.79 -92.27 -64.07
N GLU A 288 16.12 -92.11 -64.22
CA GLU A 288 17.05 -93.23 -64.20
C GLU A 288 17.00 -93.99 -62.88
N ASN A 289 16.95 -93.29 -61.74
CA ASN A 289 16.80 -93.94 -60.43
C ASN A 289 15.49 -94.74 -60.37
N ALA A 290 14.36 -94.17 -60.79
CA ALA A 290 13.08 -94.87 -60.84
C ALA A 290 13.12 -96.09 -61.78
N LYS A 291 13.79 -95.97 -62.94
CA LYS A 291 14.02 -97.06 -63.89
C LYS A 291 14.82 -98.21 -63.26
N GLN A 292 15.93 -97.89 -62.58
CA GLN A 292 16.73 -98.88 -61.87
C GLN A 292 15.95 -99.56 -60.75
N GLN A 293 15.14 -98.79 -59.99
CA GLN A 293 14.26 -99.34 -58.97
C GLN A 293 13.21 -100.29 -59.56
N ALA A 294 12.57 -99.93 -60.67
CA ALA A 294 11.60 -100.79 -61.36
C ALA A 294 12.25 -102.08 -61.90
N ILE A 295 13.46 -102.00 -62.47
CA ILE A 295 14.22 -103.17 -62.91
C ILE A 295 14.53 -104.08 -61.72
N LEU A 296 14.99 -103.52 -60.59
CA LEU A 296 15.25 -104.31 -59.39
C LEU A 296 13.98 -104.99 -58.85
N VAL A 297 12.84 -104.30 -58.87
CA VAL A 297 11.55 -104.89 -58.48
C VAL A 297 11.12 -105.99 -59.45
N ALA A 298 11.25 -105.77 -60.75
CA ALA A 298 10.95 -106.75 -61.78
C ALA A 298 11.85 -108.00 -61.64
N LEU A 299 13.16 -107.82 -61.48
CA LEU A 299 14.10 -108.93 -61.25
C LEU A 299 13.80 -109.68 -59.95
N LYS A 300 13.44 -108.98 -58.87
CA LYS A 300 12.97 -109.63 -57.62
C LYS A 300 11.69 -110.43 -57.85
N SER A 301 10.75 -109.91 -58.65
CA SER A 301 9.51 -110.62 -59.01
C SER A 301 9.76 -111.79 -59.96
N GLN A 302 10.79 -111.71 -60.81
CA GLN A 302 11.18 -112.78 -61.74
C GLN A 302 11.90 -113.91 -61.01
N VAL A 303 12.83 -113.60 -60.12
CA VAL A 303 13.48 -114.59 -59.25
C VAL A 303 12.46 -115.32 -58.37
N SER A 304 11.39 -114.66 -57.94
CA SER A 304 10.30 -115.30 -57.18
C SER A 304 9.25 -116.02 -58.05
N SER A 305 9.21 -115.79 -59.37
CA SER A 305 8.31 -116.49 -60.29
C SER A 305 8.99 -117.59 -61.12
N ASP A 306 10.32 -117.58 -61.26
CA ASP A 306 11.12 -118.69 -61.81
C ASP A 306 11.04 -119.96 -60.91
N GLU A 307 10.51 -119.84 -59.68
CA GLU A 307 10.13 -120.97 -58.84
C GLU A 307 8.84 -121.68 -59.33
N ALA A 308 8.07 -121.07 -60.26
CA ALA A 308 6.71 -121.52 -60.56
C ALA A 308 6.25 -121.28 -62.02
N HIS A 309 6.86 -121.91 -63.03
CA HIS A 309 6.23 -122.29 -64.34
C HIS A 309 7.17 -123.27 -65.07
N ILE A 310 6.88 -124.55 -65.38
CA ILE A 310 5.73 -125.30 -65.94
C ILE A 310 5.27 -124.79 -67.33
N HIS A 311 5.45 -125.68 -68.31
CA HIS A 311 5.29 -125.56 -69.76
C HIS A 311 4.14 -124.67 -70.26
N VAL A 312 4.48 -123.65 -71.07
CA VAL A 312 3.54 -122.87 -71.89
C VAL A 312 3.79 -123.14 -73.37
N ASP A 313 2.69 -123.22 -74.14
CA ASP A 313 2.66 -123.59 -75.54
C ASP A 313 3.35 -122.54 -76.45
N LEU A 314 4.24 -122.99 -77.34
CA LEU A 314 5.22 -122.18 -78.08
C LEU A 314 4.56 -121.12 -78.98
N HIS A 315 3.35 -121.41 -79.46
CA HIS A 315 2.57 -120.49 -80.30
C HIS A 315 1.94 -119.33 -79.51
N SER A 316 1.51 -119.57 -78.27
CA SER A 316 0.96 -118.54 -77.38
C SER A 316 2.07 -117.59 -76.88
N LEU A 317 3.26 -118.13 -76.65
CA LEU A 317 4.49 -117.40 -76.34
C LEU A 317 4.90 -116.48 -77.49
N ARG A 318 4.87 -116.94 -78.75
CA ARG A 318 5.18 -116.08 -79.91
C ARG A 318 4.20 -114.92 -80.07
N ARG A 319 2.90 -115.15 -79.85
CA ARG A 319 1.86 -114.11 -79.97
C ARG A 319 2.01 -113.05 -78.86
N LYS A 320 2.17 -113.48 -77.62
CA LYS A 320 2.48 -112.60 -76.49
C LYS A 320 3.82 -111.88 -76.66
N HIS A 321 4.82 -112.53 -77.22
CA HIS A 321 6.10 -111.89 -77.53
C HIS A 321 5.92 -110.77 -78.57
N SER A 322 5.16 -110.99 -79.65
CA SER A 322 4.88 -109.92 -80.62
C SER A 322 4.04 -108.76 -80.03
N GLU A 323 3.08 -109.06 -79.14
CA GLU A 323 2.28 -108.05 -78.44
C GLU A 323 3.15 -107.23 -77.47
N LEU A 324 3.98 -107.89 -76.65
CA LEU A 324 4.94 -107.24 -75.75
C LEU A 324 6.00 -106.44 -76.50
N VAL A 325 6.48 -106.92 -77.65
CA VAL A 325 7.40 -106.15 -78.51
C VAL A 325 6.71 -104.91 -79.07
N GLY A 326 5.44 -105.01 -79.46
CA GLY A 326 4.63 -103.86 -79.87
C GLY A 326 4.42 -102.85 -78.73
N GLU A 327 4.04 -103.32 -77.54
CA GLU A 327 3.87 -102.48 -76.35
C GLU A 327 5.18 -101.83 -75.92
N LEU A 328 6.29 -102.57 -75.90
CA LEU A 328 7.63 -102.03 -75.65
C LEU A 328 7.98 -100.94 -76.65
N SER A 329 7.75 -101.15 -77.95
CA SER A 329 8.03 -100.13 -78.97
C SER A 329 7.18 -98.85 -78.76
N ASN A 330 5.91 -99.00 -78.39
CA ASN A 330 5.04 -97.87 -78.07
C ASN A 330 5.46 -97.14 -76.79
N LEU A 331 5.95 -97.87 -75.78
CA LEU A 331 6.48 -97.28 -74.55
C LEU A 331 7.80 -96.56 -74.79
N PHE A 332 8.71 -97.14 -75.56
CA PHE A 332 9.96 -96.48 -75.97
C PHE A 332 9.68 -95.18 -76.74
N HIS A 333 8.72 -95.19 -77.66
CA HIS A 333 8.36 -93.98 -78.39
C HIS A 333 7.72 -92.90 -77.50
N LYS A 334 6.99 -93.30 -76.44
CA LYS A 334 6.48 -92.37 -75.43
C LYS A 334 7.59 -91.84 -74.51
N GLU A 335 8.50 -92.69 -74.07
CA GLU A 335 9.68 -92.31 -73.26
C GLU A 335 10.54 -91.30 -74.04
N GLU A 336 10.81 -91.61 -75.32
CA GLU A 336 11.56 -90.74 -76.21
C GLU A 336 10.88 -89.38 -76.38
N ARG A 337 9.56 -89.35 -76.66
CA ARG A 337 8.79 -88.10 -76.73
C ARG A 337 8.81 -87.31 -75.43
N LEU A 338 8.72 -87.98 -74.28
CA LEU A 338 8.74 -87.29 -72.99
C LEU A 338 10.11 -86.65 -72.72
N LEU A 339 11.20 -87.35 -73.01
CA LEU A 339 12.58 -86.89 -72.83
C LEU A 339 13.01 -85.82 -73.85
N SER A 340 12.54 -85.92 -75.10
CA SER A 340 12.96 -85.01 -76.18
C SER A 340 12.13 -83.74 -76.26
N GLU A 341 10.83 -83.80 -75.99
CA GLU A 341 9.90 -82.69 -76.19
C GLU A 341 9.37 -82.16 -74.84
N THR A 342 8.65 -82.98 -74.07
CA THR A 342 7.86 -82.46 -72.95
C THR A 342 8.66 -81.96 -71.74
N ILE A 343 9.72 -82.69 -71.35
CA ILE A 343 10.55 -82.30 -70.19
C ILE A 343 11.35 -81.04 -70.51
N PRO A 344 12.03 -80.93 -71.68
CA PRO A 344 12.69 -79.69 -72.08
C PRO A 344 11.75 -78.48 -72.13
N ASP A 345 10.53 -78.64 -72.66
CA ASP A 345 9.55 -77.55 -72.75
C ASP A 345 9.11 -77.08 -71.36
N LEU A 346 8.80 -77.99 -70.43
CA LEU A 346 8.42 -77.65 -69.06
C LEU A 346 9.58 -77.04 -68.26
N CYS A 347 10.81 -77.56 -68.40
CA CYS A 347 11.99 -76.96 -67.77
C CYS A 347 12.25 -75.55 -68.31
N TRP A 348 11.96 -75.30 -69.60
CA TRP A 348 12.07 -73.98 -70.19
C TRP A 348 11.00 -73.00 -69.67
N GLU A 349 9.76 -73.45 -69.49
CA GLU A 349 8.70 -72.67 -68.85
C GLU A 349 9.01 -72.36 -67.38
N LEU A 350 9.52 -73.34 -66.63
CA LEU A 350 9.96 -73.13 -65.24
C LEU A 350 11.14 -72.14 -65.15
N ALA A 351 12.09 -72.22 -66.08
CA ALA A 351 13.21 -71.28 -66.14
C ALA A 351 12.75 -69.85 -66.44
N GLN A 352 11.69 -69.66 -67.23
CA GLN A 352 11.09 -68.33 -67.45
C GLN A 352 10.44 -67.76 -66.19
N LEU A 353 9.81 -68.60 -65.38
CA LEU A 353 9.20 -68.16 -64.13
C LEU A 353 10.25 -67.79 -63.07
N GLN A 354 11.44 -68.41 -63.10
CA GLN A 354 12.51 -68.10 -62.14
C GLN A 354 13.00 -66.64 -62.21
N ASP A 355 13.01 -66.04 -63.40
CA ASP A 355 13.37 -64.63 -63.60
C ASP A 355 12.49 -63.70 -62.74
N THR A 356 11.21 -64.05 -62.56
CA THR A 356 10.28 -63.26 -61.75
C THR A 356 10.62 -63.29 -60.26
N TYR A 357 11.05 -64.44 -59.73
CA TYR A 357 11.47 -64.58 -58.33
C TYR A 357 12.79 -63.86 -58.03
N ILE A 358 13.74 -63.90 -58.97
CA ILE A 358 15.02 -63.18 -58.83
C ILE A 358 14.78 -61.67 -58.85
N LEU A 359 13.95 -61.19 -59.77
CA LEU A 359 13.58 -59.77 -59.84
C LEU A 359 12.81 -59.34 -58.60
N GLN A 360 11.85 -60.15 -58.12
CA GLN A 360 11.13 -59.87 -56.88
C GLN A 360 12.09 -59.69 -55.70
N GLY A 361 13.08 -60.59 -55.54
CA GLY A 361 14.10 -60.45 -54.50
C GLY A 361 14.93 -59.16 -54.60
N ASP A 362 15.31 -58.74 -55.81
CA ASP A 362 16.03 -57.46 -56.01
C ASP A 362 15.14 -56.24 -55.67
N TYR A 363 13.86 -56.28 -56.05
CA TYR A 363 12.91 -55.20 -55.69
C TYR A 363 12.62 -55.19 -54.19
N ASP A 364 12.45 -56.33 -53.54
CA ASP A 364 12.25 -56.42 -52.10
C ASP A 364 13.46 -55.85 -51.33
N LEU A 365 14.69 -56.13 -51.79
CA LEU A 365 15.90 -55.53 -51.23
C LEU A 365 15.94 -54.01 -51.42
N LYS A 366 15.50 -53.49 -52.57
CA LYS A 366 15.40 -52.04 -52.82
C LYS A 366 14.34 -51.39 -51.91
N VAL A 367 13.18 -52.02 -51.76
CA VAL A 367 12.10 -51.54 -50.88
C VAL A 367 12.60 -51.51 -49.43
N MET A 368 13.24 -52.58 -48.95
CA MET A 368 13.80 -52.63 -47.58
C MET A 368 14.82 -51.51 -47.33
N ARG A 369 15.69 -51.20 -48.32
CA ARG A 369 16.63 -50.07 -48.21
C ARG A 369 15.91 -48.72 -48.14
N GLN A 370 14.84 -48.53 -48.91
CA GLN A 370 14.04 -47.31 -48.89
C GLN A 370 13.26 -47.16 -47.57
N GLU A 371 12.62 -48.23 -47.09
CA GLU A 371 11.90 -48.22 -45.81
C GLU A 371 12.83 -47.88 -44.65
N TYR A 372 14.05 -48.44 -44.65
CA TYR A 372 15.08 -48.08 -43.69
C TYR A 372 15.40 -46.58 -43.70
N TYR A 373 15.48 -45.97 -44.90
CA TYR A 373 15.72 -44.55 -45.07
C TYR A 373 14.55 -43.69 -44.58
N ILE A 374 13.32 -44.08 -44.95
CA ILE A 374 12.09 -43.43 -44.51
C ILE A 374 11.99 -43.48 -42.99
N ASN A 375 12.34 -44.60 -42.36
CA ASN A 375 12.32 -44.72 -40.90
C ASN A 375 13.35 -43.80 -40.23
N ARG A 376 14.54 -43.65 -40.80
CA ARG A 376 15.55 -42.69 -40.33
C ARG A 376 15.10 -41.23 -40.51
N GLN A 377 14.49 -40.89 -41.65
CA GLN A 377 13.92 -39.56 -41.88
C GLN A 377 12.77 -39.26 -40.92
N LYS A 378 11.87 -40.22 -40.68
CA LYS A 378 10.80 -40.11 -39.67
C LYS A 378 11.36 -39.86 -38.27
N ALA A 379 12.41 -40.57 -37.87
CA ALA A 379 13.07 -40.35 -36.60
C ALA A 379 13.64 -38.92 -36.49
N PHE A 380 14.31 -38.44 -37.53
CA PHE A 380 14.83 -37.07 -37.58
C PHE A 380 13.72 -36.01 -37.51
N ILE A 381 12.66 -36.18 -38.30
CA ILE A 381 11.48 -35.31 -38.29
C ILE A 381 10.84 -35.31 -36.90
N ASN A 382 10.72 -36.45 -36.23
CA ASN A 382 10.19 -36.52 -34.87
C ASN A 382 11.04 -35.73 -33.87
N HIS A 383 12.38 -35.77 -33.99
CA HIS A 383 13.25 -34.94 -33.15
C HIS A 383 13.04 -33.44 -33.39
N LEU A 384 12.90 -33.02 -34.66
CA LEU A 384 12.60 -31.62 -35.00
C LEU A 384 11.21 -31.18 -34.53
N ILE A 385 10.20 -32.03 -34.69
CA ILE A 385 8.83 -31.77 -34.19
C ILE A 385 8.85 -31.62 -32.67
N ASN A 386 9.56 -32.49 -31.96
CA ASN A 386 9.68 -32.39 -30.50
C ASN A 386 10.38 -31.10 -30.07
N GLN A 387 11.43 -30.68 -30.79
CA GLN A 387 12.11 -29.43 -30.53
C GLN A 387 11.18 -28.22 -30.75
N LEU A 388 10.48 -28.19 -31.89
CA LEU A 388 9.49 -27.17 -32.20
C LEU A 388 8.37 -27.13 -31.16
N ALA A 389 7.86 -28.29 -30.74
CA ALA A 389 6.81 -28.42 -29.75
C ALA A 389 7.24 -27.85 -28.39
N ARG A 390 8.47 -28.11 -27.93
CA ARG A 390 9.03 -27.51 -26.70
C ARG A 390 9.08 -25.99 -26.80
N HIS A 391 9.57 -25.46 -27.92
CA HIS A 391 9.63 -24.01 -28.12
C HIS A 391 8.23 -23.38 -28.18
N GLN A 392 7.29 -24.00 -28.89
CA GLN A 392 5.91 -23.54 -28.96
C GLN A 392 5.23 -23.58 -27.59
N PHE A 393 5.45 -24.64 -26.82
CA PHE A 393 4.93 -24.76 -25.46
C PHE A 393 5.45 -23.62 -24.58
N LEU A 394 6.77 -23.36 -24.59
CA LEU A 394 7.37 -22.26 -23.85
C LEU A 394 6.78 -20.91 -24.25
N LYS A 395 6.62 -20.68 -25.56
CA LYS A 395 6.01 -19.46 -26.09
C LYS A 395 4.56 -19.29 -25.63
N ILE A 396 3.76 -20.35 -25.65
CA ILE A 396 2.37 -20.33 -25.17
C ILE A 396 2.33 -20.06 -23.66
N ALA A 397 3.21 -20.70 -22.88
CA ALA A 397 3.31 -20.47 -21.44
C ALA A 397 3.61 -19.00 -21.12
N CYS A 398 4.61 -18.39 -21.78
CA CYS A 398 4.91 -16.95 -21.62
C CYS A 398 3.72 -16.06 -22.02
N GLN A 399 2.97 -16.42 -23.07
CA GLN A 399 1.81 -15.64 -23.50
C GLN A 399 0.63 -15.73 -22.52
N LEU A 400 0.37 -16.92 -21.98
CA LEU A 400 -0.66 -17.13 -20.96
C LEU A 400 -0.33 -16.36 -19.69
N GLU A 401 0.92 -16.44 -19.25
CA GLU A 401 1.40 -15.70 -18.09
C GLU A 401 1.28 -14.19 -18.29
N LYS A 402 1.71 -13.66 -19.45
CA LYS A 402 1.51 -12.26 -19.81
C LYS A 402 0.03 -11.85 -19.74
N LYS A 403 -0.89 -12.69 -20.27
CA LYS A 403 -2.32 -12.41 -20.23
C LYS A 403 -2.83 -12.36 -18.78
N ASN A 404 -2.38 -13.29 -17.93
CA ASN A 404 -2.75 -13.33 -16.52
C ASN A 404 -2.22 -12.10 -15.76
N MET A 405 -0.95 -11.72 -15.98
CA MET A 405 -0.36 -10.52 -15.40
C MET A 405 -1.10 -9.25 -15.82
N LEU A 406 -1.47 -9.13 -17.10
CA LEU A 406 -2.27 -7.99 -17.59
C LEU A 406 -3.69 -7.96 -16.98
N GLY A 407 -4.30 -9.14 -16.78
CA GLY A 407 -5.58 -9.26 -16.08
C GLY A 407 -5.49 -8.88 -14.60
N ALA A 408 -4.43 -9.30 -13.91
CA ALA A 408 -4.17 -8.88 -12.53
C ALA A 408 -3.95 -7.36 -12.45
N TYR A 409 -3.18 -6.79 -13.39
CA TYR A 409 -2.96 -5.34 -13.47
C TYR A 409 -4.26 -4.55 -13.71
N SER A 410 -5.14 -5.02 -14.59
CA SER A 410 -6.42 -4.33 -14.82
C SER A 410 -7.30 -4.36 -13.57
N LEU A 411 -7.35 -5.49 -12.85
CA LEU A 411 -8.05 -5.60 -11.57
C LEU A 411 -7.45 -4.67 -10.50
N LEU A 412 -6.12 -4.63 -10.38
CA LEU A 412 -5.43 -3.72 -9.45
C LEU A 412 -5.76 -2.26 -9.76
N LYS A 413 -5.80 -1.87 -11.04
CA LYS A 413 -6.22 -0.52 -11.43
C LYS A 413 -7.67 -0.19 -11.07
N VAL A 414 -8.57 -1.17 -11.19
CA VAL A 414 -9.96 -0.98 -10.73
C VAL A 414 -9.98 -0.75 -9.22
N ILE A 415 -9.30 -1.58 -8.44
CA ILE A 415 -9.20 -1.44 -6.98
C ILE A 415 -8.59 -0.09 -6.59
N GLU A 416 -7.52 0.34 -7.26
CA GLU A 416 -6.91 1.66 -7.05
C GLU A 416 -7.92 2.79 -7.30
N SER A 417 -8.66 2.72 -8.41
CA SER A 417 -9.67 3.73 -8.73
C SER A 417 -10.83 3.77 -7.72
N GLU A 418 -11.28 2.61 -7.23
CA GLU A 418 -12.31 2.53 -6.20
C GLU A 418 -11.79 3.10 -4.88
N LEU A 419 -10.58 2.72 -4.43
CA LEU A 419 -9.98 3.26 -3.22
C LEU A 419 -9.80 4.78 -3.31
N GLN A 420 -9.37 5.31 -4.45
CA GLN A 420 -9.25 6.75 -4.66
C GLN A 420 -10.62 7.45 -4.62
N ALA A 421 -11.66 6.83 -5.21
CA ALA A 421 -13.03 7.31 -5.12
C ALA A 421 -13.51 7.33 -3.66
N TYR A 422 -13.27 6.26 -2.89
CA TYR A 422 -13.59 6.21 -1.46
C TYR A 422 -12.86 7.28 -0.65
N VAL A 423 -11.58 7.50 -0.90
CA VAL A 423 -10.80 8.56 -0.23
C VAL A 423 -11.36 9.94 -0.56
N SER A 424 -11.67 10.23 -1.83
CA SER A 424 -12.25 11.52 -2.22
C SER A 424 -13.65 11.74 -1.63
N ALA A 425 -14.50 10.72 -1.61
CA ALA A 425 -15.82 10.77 -0.98
C ALA A 425 -15.72 11.00 0.53
N THR A 426 -14.74 10.36 1.18
CA THR A 426 -14.47 10.53 2.62
C THR A 426 -13.96 11.93 2.91
N LYS A 427 -12.99 12.44 2.14
CA LYS A 427 -12.53 13.84 2.25
C LYS A 427 -13.68 14.83 2.06
N GLY A 428 -14.55 14.61 1.08
CA GLY A 428 -15.73 15.44 0.87
C GLY A 428 -16.73 15.40 2.04
N ARG A 429 -16.95 14.22 2.63
CA ARG A 429 -17.76 14.07 3.86
C ARG A 429 -17.13 14.81 5.04
N VAL A 430 -15.84 14.62 5.29
CA VAL A 430 -15.10 15.29 6.37
C VAL A 430 -15.18 16.81 6.19
N GLY A 431 -14.97 17.31 4.96
CA GLY A 431 -15.13 18.74 4.65
C GLY A 431 -16.52 19.27 4.98
N ARG A 432 -17.59 18.53 4.65
CA ARG A 432 -18.97 18.90 5.03
C ARG A 432 -19.19 18.87 6.54
N CYS A 433 -18.66 17.87 7.25
CA CYS A 433 -18.75 17.80 8.71
C CYS A 433 -18.02 18.96 9.37
N LEU A 434 -16.83 19.33 8.90
CA LEU A 434 -16.09 20.50 9.38
C LEU A 434 -16.85 21.79 9.11
N ALA A 435 -17.43 21.95 7.92
CA ALA A 435 -18.28 23.10 7.60
C ALA A 435 -19.53 23.17 8.48
N LEU A 436 -20.15 22.04 8.82
CA LEU A 436 -21.27 21.99 9.77
C LEU A 436 -20.84 22.33 11.19
N ILE A 437 -19.67 21.89 11.64
CA ILE A 437 -19.11 22.25 12.95
C ILE A 437 -18.86 23.77 13.00
N GLN A 438 -18.30 24.33 11.94
CA GLN A 438 -18.05 25.77 11.82
C GLN A 438 -19.37 26.57 11.77
N ALA A 439 -20.36 26.13 11.02
CA ALA A 439 -21.68 26.75 11.01
C ALA A 439 -22.41 26.61 12.37
N ALA A 440 -22.21 25.49 13.08
CA ALA A 440 -22.77 25.28 14.41
C ALA A 440 -22.09 26.19 15.45
N SER A 441 -20.77 26.42 15.36
CA SER A 441 -20.08 27.38 16.23
C SER A 441 -20.57 28.81 16.01
N ASP A 442 -20.88 29.18 14.76
CA ASP A 442 -21.45 30.50 14.45
C ASP A 442 -22.87 30.67 15.03
N VAL A 443 -23.68 29.59 15.04
CA VAL A 443 -25.01 29.59 15.67
C VAL A 443 -24.94 29.58 17.20
N GLN A 444 -23.84 29.10 17.78
CA GLN A 444 -23.61 29.10 19.23
C GLN A 444 -23.28 30.49 19.80
N GLU A 445 -23.15 31.53 18.95
CA GLU A 445 -23.09 32.94 19.36
C GLU A 445 -24.42 33.47 19.97
N GLN A 446 -25.37 32.61 20.31
CA GLN A 446 -26.55 32.98 21.11
C GLN A 446 -26.17 33.20 22.58
N GLY A 447 -25.58 34.37 22.82
CA GLY A 447 -25.33 34.95 24.13
C GLY A 447 -25.21 36.46 23.97
N ALA A 448 -26.27 37.10 23.46
CA ALA A 448 -26.30 38.55 23.37
C ALA A 448 -26.15 39.14 24.78
N VAL A 449 -25.18 40.03 24.93
CA VAL A 449 -25.05 40.85 26.13
C VAL A 449 -26.30 41.71 26.23
N ASP A 450 -27.01 41.65 27.36
CA ASP A 450 -28.21 42.47 27.60
C ASP A 450 -27.84 43.96 27.44
N ASP A 451 -28.71 44.75 26.80
CA ASP A 451 -28.49 46.18 26.55
C ASP A 451 -28.33 46.98 27.85
N LYS A 452 -28.75 46.41 28.98
CA LYS A 452 -28.62 47.00 30.33
C LYS A 452 -27.26 46.76 30.98
N ASP A 453 -26.43 45.85 30.44
CA ASP A 453 -25.17 45.47 31.05
C ASP A 453 -24.03 46.41 30.61
N ASN A 454 -24.02 47.61 31.20
CA ASN A 454 -23.03 48.66 30.90
C ASN A 454 -21.57 48.19 31.08
N PHE A 455 -21.33 47.19 31.94
CA PHE A 455 -20.00 46.67 32.19
C PHE A 455 -19.45 45.91 30.97
N LEU A 456 -20.22 44.97 30.43
CA LEU A 456 -19.80 44.18 29.26
C LEU A 456 -19.71 45.04 27.99
N HIS A 457 -20.58 46.04 27.85
CA HIS A 457 -20.45 47.05 26.79
C HIS A 457 -19.19 47.92 26.95
N GLY A 458 -18.84 48.33 28.18
CA GLY A 458 -17.60 49.06 28.45
C GLY A 458 -16.33 48.24 28.18
N VAL A 459 -16.36 46.93 28.47
CA VAL A 459 -15.27 46.00 28.14
C VAL A 459 -15.11 45.88 26.62
N ARG A 460 -16.22 45.75 25.87
CA ARG A 460 -16.18 45.78 24.40
C ARG A 460 -15.53 47.06 23.88
N ASP A 461 -15.94 48.22 24.40
CA ASP A 461 -15.42 49.50 23.93
C ASP A 461 -13.91 49.59 24.14
N LEU A 462 -13.41 49.17 25.30
CA LEU A 462 -11.97 49.05 25.56
C LEU A 462 -11.28 48.10 24.58
N LEU A 463 -11.84 46.93 24.30
CA LEU A 463 -11.26 45.96 23.35
C LEU A 463 -11.25 46.46 21.90
N SER A 464 -12.27 47.24 21.50
CA SER A 464 -12.39 47.84 20.16
C SER A 464 -11.32 48.91 19.90
N ILE A 465 -10.91 49.65 20.94
CA ILE A 465 -9.86 50.67 20.85
C ILE A 465 -8.50 50.05 20.50
N HIS A 466 -8.24 48.81 20.96
CA HIS A 466 -6.96 48.13 20.75
C HIS A 466 -6.86 47.42 19.38
N SER A 467 -7.99 47.11 18.75
CA SER A 467 -8.04 46.31 17.52
C SER A 467 -7.98 47.14 16.23
N ASN A 468 -7.89 48.48 16.30
CA ASN A 468 -7.82 49.41 15.15
C ASN A 468 -8.91 49.18 14.06
N ALA A 469 -9.96 48.43 14.37
CA ALA A 469 -11.07 48.21 13.47
C ALA A 469 -12.01 49.42 13.57
N GLN A 470 -11.77 50.43 12.74
CA GLN A 470 -12.81 51.39 12.35
C GLN A 470 -13.88 50.66 11.55
N ALA A 471 -14.71 49.89 12.23
CA ALA A 471 -15.95 49.35 11.71
C ALA A 471 -17.03 49.70 12.73
N GLY A 472 -18.08 50.38 12.26
CA GLY A 472 -19.09 51.02 13.10
C GLY A 472 -19.57 50.14 14.24
N PHE A 473 -19.77 50.75 15.41
CA PHE A 473 -20.25 50.12 16.63
C PHE A 473 -21.41 49.17 16.32
N SER A 474 -21.10 47.87 16.21
CA SER A 474 -22.13 46.85 16.10
C SER A 474 -22.95 46.93 17.37
N THR A 475 -24.24 47.26 17.22
CA THR A 475 -25.20 47.32 18.33
C THR A 475 -25.39 45.94 18.96
N TYR A 476 -24.94 44.87 18.30
CA TYR A 476 -25.00 43.50 18.78
C TYR A 476 -23.63 43.01 19.27
N VAL A 477 -23.58 42.51 20.51
CA VAL A 477 -22.36 42.04 21.18
C VAL A 477 -22.62 40.64 21.72
N SER A 478 -21.87 39.64 21.26
CA SER A 478 -21.93 38.28 21.79
C SER A 478 -20.92 38.12 22.94
N ALA A 479 -21.37 37.59 24.08
CA ALA A 479 -20.51 37.23 25.22
C ALA A 479 -19.32 36.33 24.83
N PRO A 480 -19.47 35.28 23.98
CA PRO A 480 -18.32 34.51 23.51
C PRO A 480 -17.35 35.33 22.64
N GLY A 481 -17.83 36.31 21.87
CA GLY A 481 -16.97 37.22 21.09
C GLY A 481 -16.07 38.08 21.97
N ILE A 482 -16.59 38.61 23.09
CA ILE A 482 -15.78 39.33 24.09
C ILE A 482 -14.71 38.40 24.69
N VAL A 483 -15.09 37.18 25.07
CA VAL A 483 -14.15 36.21 25.66
C VAL A 483 -13.03 35.85 24.69
N GLN A 484 -13.36 35.67 23.41
CA GLN A 484 -12.36 35.39 22.37
C GLN A 484 -11.37 36.55 22.20
N GLN A 485 -11.86 37.79 22.14
CA GLN A 485 -11.01 38.99 22.04
C GLN A 485 -10.11 39.19 23.27
N ILE A 486 -10.61 38.88 24.48
CA ILE A 486 -9.79 38.91 25.69
C ILE A 486 -8.73 37.81 25.63
N SER A 487 -9.09 36.61 25.18
CA SER A 487 -8.14 35.49 25.08
C SER A 487 -7.04 35.75 24.04
N SER A 488 -7.35 36.41 22.93
CA SER A 488 -6.33 36.80 21.93
C SER A 488 -5.40 37.87 22.46
N LEU A 489 -5.91 38.89 23.16
CA LEU A 489 -5.04 39.88 23.81
C LEU A 489 -4.16 39.26 24.90
N HIS A 490 -4.69 38.28 25.63
CA HIS A 490 -3.90 37.55 26.60
C HIS A 490 -2.79 36.75 25.93
N SER A 491 -3.06 36.06 24.81
CA SER A 491 -1.99 35.39 24.06
C SER A 491 -0.97 36.37 23.52
N ASP A 492 -1.40 37.53 22.99
CA ASP A 492 -0.49 38.55 22.46
C ASP A 492 0.41 39.10 23.57
N LEU A 493 -0.14 39.38 24.75
CA LEU A 493 0.64 39.79 25.93
C LEU A 493 1.66 38.72 26.35
N MET A 494 1.27 37.45 26.35
CA MET A 494 2.18 36.36 26.68
C MET A 494 3.32 36.24 25.65
N THR A 495 3.04 36.43 24.35
CA THR A 495 4.08 36.43 23.31
C THR A 495 5.04 37.61 23.46
N LEU A 496 4.53 38.83 23.67
CA LEU A 496 5.34 40.02 23.92
C LEU A 496 6.18 39.89 25.19
N GLN A 497 5.62 39.29 26.25
CA GLN A 497 6.35 39.04 27.47
C GLN A 497 7.44 37.98 27.26
N SER A 498 7.15 36.91 26.52
CA SER A 498 8.19 35.91 26.18
C SER A 498 9.28 36.49 25.30
N ASP A 499 8.95 37.36 24.35
CA ASP A 499 9.93 38.04 23.51
C ASP A 499 10.82 38.98 24.36
N LEU A 500 10.21 39.73 25.28
CA LEU A 500 10.97 40.61 26.17
C LEU A 500 11.89 39.83 27.13
N GLU A 501 11.44 38.69 27.64
CA GLU A 501 12.18 37.87 28.61
C GLU A 501 13.24 36.96 27.96
N SER A 502 13.03 36.49 26.73
CA SER A 502 13.93 35.51 26.07
C SER A 502 14.67 36.07 24.86
N SER A 503 13.97 36.64 23.87
CA SER A 503 14.60 37.05 22.61
C SER A 503 15.47 38.30 22.77
N LEU A 504 15.01 39.28 23.55
CA LEU A 504 15.77 40.52 23.77
C LEU A 504 17.14 40.30 24.48
N PRO A 505 17.24 39.52 25.58
CA PRO A 505 18.54 39.20 26.18
C PRO A 505 19.39 38.28 25.30
N GLU A 506 18.80 37.33 24.56
CA GLU A 506 19.53 36.49 23.61
C GLU A 506 20.17 37.31 22.47
N ASP A 507 19.41 38.24 21.88
CA ASP A 507 19.90 39.12 20.82
C ASP A 507 20.97 40.09 21.34
N ARG A 508 20.77 40.65 22.55
CA ARG A 508 21.80 41.45 23.22
C ARG A 508 23.07 40.64 23.44
N ASN A 509 22.96 39.42 23.95
CA ASN A 509 24.11 38.53 24.16
C ASN A 509 24.78 38.17 22.83
N ARG A 510 24.01 37.93 21.76
CA ARG A 510 24.54 37.68 20.42
C ARG A 510 25.32 38.88 19.90
N CYS A 511 24.76 40.09 19.95
CA CYS A 511 25.45 41.32 19.54
C CYS A 511 26.72 41.57 20.37
N ILE A 512 26.67 41.34 21.69
CA ILE A 512 27.85 41.47 22.55
C ILE A 512 28.92 40.44 22.15
N ASN A 513 28.55 39.19 21.90
CA ASN A 513 29.48 38.15 21.47
C ASN A 513 30.10 38.46 20.10
N GLU A 514 29.29 38.93 19.14
CA GLU A 514 29.79 39.36 17.83
C GLU A 514 30.79 40.52 17.95
N LEU A 515 30.49 41.51 18.80
CA LEU A 515 31.42 42.61 19.11
C LEU A 515 32.71 42.08 19.77
N CYS A 516 32.61 41.15 20.71
CA CYS A 516 33.79 40.52 21.32
C CYS A 516 34.64 39.76 20.30
N ILE A 517 34.03 39.02 19.36
CA ILE A 517 34.72 38.32 18.29
C ILE A 517 35.39 39.31 17.33
N LEU A 518 34.69 40.39 16.93
CA LEU A 518 35.25 41.45 16.10
C LEU A 518 36.46 42.11 16.77
N ILE A 519 36.38 42.39 18.07
CA ILE A 519 37.50 42.93 18.85
C ILE A 519 38.66 41.93 18.90
N GLN A 520 38.41 40.64 19.12
CA GLN A 520 39.44 39.60 19.09
C GLN A 520 40.10 39.48 17.71
N ASN A 521 39.33 39.53 16.64
CA ASN A 521 39.84 39.51 15.27
C ASN A 521 40.70 40.75 14.98
N LEU A 522 40.25 41.93 15.39
CA LEU A 522 41.02 43.16 15.32
C LEU A 522 42.33 43.05 16.12
N GLN A 523 42.27 42.49 17.33
CA GLN A 523 43.47 42.25 18.13
C GLN A 523 44.45 41.30 17.44
N GLN A 524 43.97 40.20 16.83
CA GLN A 524 44.83 39.28 16.07
C GLN A 524 45.45 39.92 14.82
N LEU A 525 44.71 40.81 14.14
CA LEU A 525 45.21 41.53 12.98
C LEU A 525 46.26 42.58 13.35
N LEU A 526 46.02 43.34 14.42
CA LEU A 526 46.90 44.41 14.87
C LEU A 526 48.13 43.89 15.63
N PHE A 527 47.98 42.80 16.37
CA PHE A 527 49.01 42.23 17.24
C PHE A 527 49.23 40.76 16.90
N ALA A 528 50.30 40.48 16.15
CA ALA A 528 50.54 39.17 15.56
C ALA A 528 50.93 38.04 16.54
N SER A 529 50.70 38.17 17.86
CA SER A 529 50.72 37.10 18.89
C SER A 529 50.82 37.60 20.35
N SER A 530 50.98 38.89 20.63
CA SER A 530 50.86 39.46 22.00
C SER A 530 50.46 40.95 21.97
N THR A 531 49.55 41.36 22.85
CA THR A 531 49.09 42.77 23.00
C THR A 531 50.18 43.72 23.52
N THR A 532 51.36 43.20 23.84
CA THR A 532 52.54 43.97 24.27
C THR A 532 53.49 44.34 23.13
N ALA A 533 53.26 43.86 21.90
CA ALA A 533 54.03 44.25 20.72
C ALA A 533 53.49 45.56 20.12
N GLN A 534 54.34 46.30 19.39
CA GLN A 534 53.89 47.50 18.65
C GLN A 534 52.83 47.11 17.60
N PRO A 535 51.76 47.89 17.42
CA PRO A 535 50.69 47.56 16.48
C PRO A 535 51.23 47.58 15.04
N ILE A 536 50.93 46.53 14.28
CA ILE A 536 51.27 46.45 12.86
C ILE A 536 50.21 47.24 12.10
N LEU A 537 50.53 48.49 11.74
CA LEU A 537 49.63 49.41 11.03
C LEU A 537 49.64 49.21 9.50
N THR A 538 50.52 48.35 8.99
CA THR A 538 50.68 48.06 7.56
C THR A 538 50.20 46.65 7.21
N PRO A 539 49.34 46.48 6.19
CA PRO A 539 48.88 45.15 5.76
C PRO A 539 50.05 44.25 5.35
N ARG A 540 50.03 42.98 5.80
CA ARG A 540 51.10 41.99 5.52
C ARG A 540 51.49 41.84 4.04
N PRO A 541 50.56 41.88 3.05
CA PRO A 541 50.94 41.83 1.63
C PRO A 541 51.79 43.03 1.24
N LEU A 542 51.38 44.24 1.68
CA LEU A 542 52.09 45.49 1.44
C LEU A 542 53.47 45.50 2.09
N MET A 543 53.61 44.90 3.28
CA MET A 543 54.91 44.78 3.94
C MET A 543 55.88 43.91 3.12
N LYS A 544 55.41 42.80 2.54
CA LYS A 544 56.24 41.97 1.63
C LYS A 544 56.64 42.72 0.37
N GLU A 545 55.71 43.42 -0.27
CA GLU A 545 56.00 44.22 -1.47
C GLU A 545 56.97 45.37 -1.15
N LEU A 546 56.85 46.01 0.02
CA LEU A 546 57.78 47.03 0.49
C LEU A 546 59.18 46.44 0.74
N ASP A 547 59.28 45.28 1.40
CA ASP A 547 60.57 44.59 1.62
C ASP A 547 61.23 44.18 0.29
N GLU A 548 60.44 43.73 -0.68
CA GLU A 548 60.91 43.39 -2.03
C GLU A 548 61.36 44.65 -2.80
N MET A 549 60.59 45.73 -2.72
CA MET A 549 60.95 47.02 -3.28
C MET A 549 62.24 47.56 -2.66
N GLU A 550 62.43 47.43 -1.34
CA GLU A 550 63.63 47.87 -0.64
C GLU A 550 64.86 47.06 -1.07
N LYS A 551 64.71 45.74 -1.30
CA LYS A 551 65.76 44.89 -1.89
C LYS A 551 66.09 45.30 -3.33
N ILE A 552 65.09 45.62 -4.15
CA ILE A 552 65.31 46.11 -5.52
C ILE A 552 66.01 47.46 -5.50
N ASN A 553 65.61 48.35 -4.59
CA ASN A 553 66.20 49.68 -4.46
C ASN A 553 67.67 49.59 -4.00
N ALA A 554 68.00 48.69 -3.07
CA ALA A 554 69.38 48.41 -2.68
C ALA A 554 70.24 47.91 -3.85
N LYS A 555 69.70 47.00 -4.69
CA LYS A 555 70.38 46.51 -5.91
C LYS A 555 70.57 47.62 -6.94
N LEU A 556 69.57 48.47 -7.13
CA LEU A 556 69.65 49.62 -8.04
C LEU A 556 70.72 50.61 -7.57
N SER A 557 70.74 50.93 -6.27
CA SER A 557 71.76 51.79 -5.67
C SER A 557 73.17 51.25 -5.94
N ALA A 558 73.40 49.95 -5.74
CA ALA A 558 74.69 49.33 -6.00
C ALA A 558 75.10 49.41 -7.50
N ALA A 559 74.16 49.17 -8.42
CA ALA A 559 74.42 49.27 -9.86
C ALA A 559 74.74 50.72 -10.30
N VAL A 560 74.05 51.71 -9.72
CA VAL A 560 74.34 53.13 -9.98
C VAL A 560 75.73 53.50 -9.47
N GLU A 561 76.12 53.04 -8.28
CA GLU A 561 77.48 53.23 -7.75
C GLU A 561 78.55 52.63 -8.67
N GLU A 562 78.31 51.44 -9.24
CA GLU A 562 79.24 50.83 -10.20
C GLU A 562 79.40 51.67 -11.49
N VAL A 563 78.27 52.11 -12.08
CA VAL A 563 78.29 52.94 -13.31
C VAL A 563 78.97 54.29 -13.06
N THR A 564 78.70 54.92 -11.93
CA THR A 564 79.34 56.19 -11.55
C THR A 564 80.84 56.03 -11.35
N LEU A 565 81.29 54.93 -10.74
CA LEU A 565 82.72 54.60 -10.63
C LEU A 565 83.38 54.44 -12.00
N GLU A 566 82.77 53.69 -12.92
CA GLU A 566 83.29 53.53 -14.29
C GLU A 566 83.30 54.85 -15.07
N HIS A 567 82.30 55.71 -14.88
CA HIS A 567 82.28 57.04 -15.47
C HIS A 567 83.42 57.93 -14.94
N LEU A 568 83.66 57.91 -13.63
CA LEU A 568 84.77 58.65 -13.01
C LEU A 568 86.13 58.17 -13.54
N LYS A 569 86.35 56.85 -13.63
CA LYS A 569 87.58 56.28 -14.22
C LYS A 569 87.79 56.76 -15.66
N LYS A 570 86.76 56.70 -16.51
CA LYS A 570 86.85 57.17 -17.89
C LYS A 570 87.10 58.68 -17.99
N ASN A 571 86.47 59.47 -17.12
CA ASN A 571 86.72 60.91 -17.07
C ASN A 571 88.18 61.22 -16.71
N GLU A 572 88.78 60.50 -15.77
CA GLU A 572 90.21 60.67 -15.45
C GLU A 572 91.11 60.28 -16.63
N ILE A 573 90.81 59.20 -17.35
CA ILE A 573 91.55 58.83 -18.58
C ILE A 573 91.48 59.95 -19.64
N VAL A 574 90.29 60.54 -19.84
CA VAL A 574 90.08 61.64 -20.80
C VAL A 574 90.83 62.90 -20.37
N LYS A 575 90.88 63.23 -19.07
CA LYS A 575 91.68 64.35 -18.57
C LYS A 575 93.17 64.16 -18.87
N HIS A 576 93.71 62.97 -18.62
CA HIS A 576 95.13 62.68 -18.85
C HIS A 576 95.53 62.70 -20.34
N HIS A 577 94.63 62.33 -21.26
CA HIS A 577 94.91 62.27 -22.71
C HIS A 577 94.20 63.38 -23.51
N SER A 578 93.99 64.54 -22.91
CA SER A 578 93.18 65.63 -23.48
C SER A 578 93.64 66.10 -24.88
N GLN A 579 94.95 66.15 -25.13
CA GLN A 579 95.49 66.56 -26.42
C GLN A 579 95.23 65.52 -27.52
N GLU A 580 95.40 64.24 -27.22
CA GLU A 580 95.16 63.14 -28.17
C GLU A 580 93.67 63.00 -28.49
N VAL A 581 92.80 63.10 -27.47
CA VAL A 581 91.34 63.08 -27.66
C VAL A 581 90.87 64.29 -28.47
N ALA A 582 91.45 65.46 -28.27
CA ALA A 582 91.15 66.64 -29.09
C ALA A 582 91.61 66.46 -30.55
N LEU A 583 92.75 65.82 -30.79
CA LEU A 583 93.26 65.51 -32.12
C LEU A 583 92.39 64.43 -32.80
N GLN A 584 92.02 63.36 -32.10
CA GLN A 584 91.09 62.34 -32.59
C GLN A 584 89.72 62.93 -32.93
N ARG A 585 89.17 63.79 -32.06
CA ARG A 585 87.92 64.52 -32.34
C ARG A 585 88.06 65.41 -33.57
N ARG A 586 89.18 66.11 -33.73
CA ARG A 586 89.44 66.97 -34.89
C ARG A 586 89.60 66.15 -36.18
N VAL A 587 90.32 65.03 -36.14
CA VAL A 587 90.42 64.09 -37.27
C VAL A 587 89.07 63.47 -37.62
N PHE A 588 88.28 63.08 -36.61
CA PHE A 588 86.94 62.54 -36.81
C PHE A 588 86.02 63.58 -37.49
N VAL A 589 86.04 64.82 -37.01
CA VAL A 589 85.27 65.91 -37.63
C VAL A 589 85.77 66.23 -39.03
N ASP A 590 87.08 66.34 -39.26
CA ASP A 590 87.66 66.64 -40.57
C ASP A 590 87.39 65.51 -41.58
N PHE A 591 87.32 64.25 -41.14
CA PHE A 591 86.97 63.10 -41.99
C PHE A 591 85.54 63.18 -42.54
N PHE A 592 84.56 63.55 -41.71
CA PHE A 592 83.16 63.61 -42.14
C PHE A 592 82.80 64.96 -42.79
N CYS A 593 83.34 66.07 -42.29
CA CYS A 593 82.88 67.40 -42.65
C CYS A 593 83.73 68.08 -43.74
N ASN A 594 85.03 67.78 -43.87
CA ASN A 594 85.93 68.46 -44.82
C ASN A 594 87.06 67.52 -45.34
N PRO A 595 86.74 66.52 -46.16
CA PRO A 595 87.71 65.50 -46.59
C PRO A 595 88.86 66.08 -47.44
N GLU A 596 88.62 67.17 -48.18
CA GLU A 596 89.69 67.82 -48.95
C GLU A 596 90.71 68.53 -48.06
N ARG A 597 90.32 69.03 -46.88
CA ARG A 597 91.23 69.62 -45.89
C ARG A 597 92.08 68.54 -45.20
N LEU A 598 91.48 67.40 -44.90
CA LEU A 598 92.23 66.23 -44.40
C LEU A 598 93.22 65.76 -45.47
N ARG A 599 92.80 65.67 -46.75
CA ARG A 599 93.70 65.33 -47.86
C ARG A 599 94.80 66.36 -48.04
N SER A 600 94.54 67.66 -47.88
CA SER A 600 95.59 68.69 -47.96
C SER A 600 96.58 68.59 -46.80
N GLN A 601 96.10 68.39 -45.56
CA GLN A 601 96.97 68.18 -44.39
C GLN A 601 97.80 66.91 -44.51
N VAL A 602 97.21 65.82 -44.98
CA VAL A 602 97.93 64.57 -45.24
C VAL A 602 98.93 64.76 -46.38
N ARG A 603 98.57 65.46 -47.48
CA ARG A 603 99.52 65.79 -48.56
C ARG A 603 100.65 66.71 -48.07
N GLU A 604 100.38 67.67 -47.20
CA GLU A 604 101.37 68.59 -46.62
C GLU A 604 102.29 67.87 -45.64
N LEU A 605 101.76 66.96 -44.82
CA LEU A 605 102.54 66.02 -44.00
C LEU A 605 103.39 65.10 -44.89
N THR A 606 102.81 64.56 -45.96
CA THR A 606 103.55 63.70 -46.90
C THR A 606 104.63 64.49 -47.62
N ALA A 607 104.37 65.76 -47.96
CA ALA A 607 105.35 66.65 -48.57
C ALA A 607 106.46 67.03 -47.58
N ARG A 608 106.14 67.31 -46.30
CA ARG A 608 107.14 67.53 -45.25
C ARG A 608 108.01 66.30 -45.02
N VAL A 609 107.39 65.11 -44.99
CA VAL A 609 108.12 63.84 -44.85
C VAL A 609 109.00 63.58 -46.08
N ARG A 610 108.53 63.87 -47.31
CA ARG A 610 109.34 63.72 -48.53
C ARG A 610 110.46 64.77 -48.65
N ALA A 611 110.24 66.01 -48.20
CA ALA A 611 111.25 67.06 -48.17
C ALA A 611 112.40 66.74 -47.20
N LEU A 612 112.12 65.96 -46.16
CA LEU A 612 113.13 65.44 -45.23
C LEU A 612 113.88 64.21 -45.78
N GLN A 613 113.49 63.64 -46.92
CA GLN A 613 114.08 62.42 -47.50
C GLN A 613 115.04 62.66 -48.68
N VAL A 614 115.20 63.89 -49.19
CA VAL A 614 116.18 64.26 -50.26
C VAL A 614 117.29 65.20 -49.74
N SER A 615 117.34 65.47 -48.44
CA SER A 615 118.48 66.17 -47.80
C SER A 615 119.47 65.20 -47.18
#